data_AF-R7Q4A0-F1
#
_entry.id   AF-R7Q4A0-F1
#
_cell.length_a   1.000
_cell.length_b   1.000
_cell.length_c   1.000
_cell.angle_alpha   90.00
_cell.angle_beta   90.00
_cell.angle_gamma   90.00
#
_symmetry.space_group_name_H-M   'P 1'
#
loop_
_entity.id
_entity.type
_entity.pdbx_description
1 polymer ?
#
loop_
_entity_poly.entity_id
_entity_poly.type
_entity_poly.pdbx_seq_one_letter_code
_entity_poly.pdbx_strand_id
1 'polypeptide(L)'
;MSGSGRELLTRALRSIAPATKADAAIYLALSGGVDSSVAGLLLAERGWAVKPVLMRCWDDDSGEQDIGTCHEAELKTASAAAAALSLPEPEVFDFVKEYWTDVFDGVLLSGLEAGRTPNPDLACNRSVKFGAFPERLQQHAGTHVTPRFATGHYARLRQDGEQTTLLAAVDENKDQTYFLSSVPGKALRKACFPVGSLLKEEVRTIATYAGLPAATTRSSRGICFVGKRSMATFLERYLNGRKGVFIDADSGSIVAELPHHAHTYTTGQRARIGGSTGKAHYVLRRDGDNVLVVEGREHPKLYTTEQVCGQVDWVSGKAPDGLGREGIRLEYKSNSSARRLSCIVTADDGEGIIIQFERMQHIIVSGQAIVLYQGEVCLGAAWPSGQDESIQEKP
;
A
#
# COMPACT_ATOMS: atom_id res chain seq x y z
N MET A 1 -12.48 -21.80 27.28
CA MET A 1 -12.00 -20.77 26.33
C MET A 1 -12.02 -21.22 24.86
N SER A 2 -12.41 -22.46 24.52
CA SER A 2 -12.42 -22.99 23.14
C SER A 2 -13.65 -22.64 22.28
N GLY A 3 -14.68 -22.00 22.86
CA GLY A 3 -15.91 -21.64 22.14
C GLY A 3 -15.71 -20.54 21.09
N SER A 4 -14.94 -19.49 21.41
CA SER A 4 -14.84 -18.31 20.53
C SER A 4 -14.10 -18.59 19.21
N GLY A 5 -12.99 -19.32 19.22
CA GLY A 5 -12.20 -19.58 18.02
C GLY A 5 -12.91 -20.44 16.97
N ARG A 6 -13.57 -21.51 17.40
CA ARG A 6 -14.32 -22.40 16.50
C ARG A 6 -15.55 -21.72 15.89
N GLU A 7 -16.28 -20.96 16.70
CA GLU A 7 -17.44 -20.19 16.24
C GLU A 7 -17.03 -19.11 15.24
N LEU A 8 -15.96 -18.38 15.53
CA LEU A 8 -15.38 -17.39 14.61
C LEU A 8 -14.92 -18.03 13.30
N LEU A 9 -14.23 -19.17 13.34
CA LEU A 9 -13.84 -19.90 12.14
C LEU A 9 -15.07 -20.31 11.32
N THR A 10 -16.08 -20.91 11.97
CA THR A 10 -17.33 -21.33 11.30
C THR A 10 -18.05 -20.15 10.64
N ARG A 11 -18.09 -19.00 11.31
CA ARG A 11 -18.66 -17.76 10.77
C ARG A 11 -17.83 -17.21 9.61
N ALA A 12 -16.51 -17.16 9.76
CA ALA A 12 -15.57 -16.69 8.73
C ALA A 12 -15.71 -17.50 7.45
N LEU A 13 -15.80 -18.82 7.59
CA LEU A 13 -15.98 -19.74 6.47
C LEU A 13 -17.17 -19.30 5.62
N ARG A 14 -18.32 -18.90 6.19
CA ARG A 14 -19.53 -18.49 5.44
C ARG A 14 -19.28 -17.41 4.37
N SER A 15 -18.27 -16.56 4.56
CA SER A 15 -17.91 -15.51 3.60
C SER A 15 -17.09 -15.98 2.40
N ILE A 16 -16.58 -17.22 2.42
CA ILE A 16 -15.77 -17.81 1.36
C ILE A 16 -16.66 -18.74 0.52
N ALA A 17 -16.60 -18.64 -0.80
CA ALA A 17 -17.32 -19.58 -1.66
C ALA A 17 -16.73 -21.01 -1.49
N PRO A 18 -17.57 -22.06 -1.42
CA PRO A 18 -17.06 -23.44 -1.44
C PRO A 18 -16.42 -23.73 -2.80
N ALA A 19 -15.38 -24.57 -2.82
CA ALA A 19 -14.84 -25.05 -4.08
C ALA A 19 -15.89 -25.90 -4.82
N THR A 20 -16.04 -25.68 -6.12
CA THR A 20 -16.83 -26.53 -7.00
C THR A 20 -15.96 -27.58 -7.69
N LYS A 21 -16.55 -28.66 -8.22
CA LYS A 21 -15.80 -29.67 -9.00
C LYS A 21 -15.11 -29.10 -10.25
N ALA A 22 -15.55 -27.93 -10.72
CA ALA A 22 -14.97 -27.22 -11.85
C ALA A 22 -13.89 -26.22 -11.44
N ASP A 23 -13.78 -25.89 -10.15
CA ASP A 23 -12.77 -24.96 -9.67
C ASP A 23 -11.40 -25.62 -9.68
N ALA A 24 -10.49 -25.06 -10.47
CA ALA A 24 -9.08 -25.37 -10.44
C ALA A 24 -8.45 -24.98 -9.09
N ALA A 25 -7.21 -25.45 -8.87
CA ALA A 25 -6.41 -25.06 -7.72
C ALA A 25 -6.35 -23.54 -7.52
N ILE A 26 -6.33 -23.10 -6.26
CA ILE A 26 -6.14 -21.70 -5.89
C ILE A 26 -4.71 -21.48 -5.38
N TYR A 27 -4.02 -20.53 -5.98
CA TYR A 27 -2.66 -20.19 -5.59
C TYR A 27 -2.68 -19.20 -4.42
N LEU A 28 -2.11 -19.57 -3.27
CA LEU A 28 -2.07 -18.72 -2.09
C LEU A 28 -0.71 -18.02 -2.03
N ALA A 29 -0.69 -16.70 -2.12
CA ALA A 29 0.50 -15.90 -1.80
C ALA A 29 0.76 -15.98 -0.28
N LEU A 30 1.66 -16.88 0.13
CA LEU A 30 1.92 -17.22 1.52
C LEU A 30 3.25 -16.63 1.98
N SER A 31 3.20 -15.52 2.74
CA SER A 31 4.39 -14.86 3.27
C SER A 31 4.83 -15.37 4.64
N GLY A 32 4.13 -16.37 5.20
CA GLY A 32 4.34 -16.84 6.58
C GLY A 32 3.73 -15.92 7.66
N GLY A 33 3.15 -14.78 7.27
CA GLY A 33 2.41 -13.90 8.17
C GLY A 33 1.04 -14.46 8.57
N VAL A 34 0.53 -14.03 9.73
CA VAL A 34 -0.76 -14.52 10.28
C VAL A 34 -1.93 -14.36 9.30
N ASP A 35 -1.94 -13.28 8.52
CA ASP A 35 -3.03 -12.97 7.60
C ASP A 35 -3.08 -13.93 6.40
N SER A 36 -1.92 -14.19 5.78
CA SER A 36 -1.83 -15.19 4.70
C SER A 36 -2.08 -16.61 5.20
N SER A 37 -1.64 -16.94 6.42
CA SER A 37 -1.85 -18.27 6.99
C SER A 37 -3.33 -18.54 7.31
N VAL A 38 -4.04 -17.56 7.87
CA VAL A 38 -5.50 -17.67 8.10
C VAL A 38 -6.25 -17.66 6.78
N ALA A 39 -5.81 -16.88 5.78
CA ALA A 39 -6.38 -16.96 4.44
C ALA A 39 -6.26 -18.38 3.84
N GLY A 40 -5.10 -19.02 4.00
CA GLY A 40 -4.88 -20.41 3.59
C GLY A 40 -5.77 -21.40 4.33
N LEU A 41 -5.88 -21.27 5.66
CA LEU A 41 -6.79 -22.07 6.48
C LEU A 41 -8.23 -21.99 5.97
N LEU A 42 -8.75 -20.78 5.76
CA LEU A 42 -10.13 -20.57 5.33
C LEU A 42 -10.42 -21.20 3.96
N LEU A 43 -9.44 -21.16 3.05
CA LEU A 43 -9.57 -21.79 1.73
C LEU A 43 -9.51 -23.33 1.82
N ALA A 44 -8.57 -23.87 2.60
CA ALA A 44 -8.44 -25.31 2.79
C ALA A 44 -9.70 -25.91 3.43
N GLU A 45 -10.24 -25.29 4.48
CA GLU A 45 -11.49 -25.68 5.15
C GLU A 45 -12.73 -25.56 4.24
N ARG A 46 -12.66 -24.75 3.17
CA ARG A 46 -13.69 -24.67 2.12
C ARG A 46 -13.48 -25.65 0.96
N GLY A 47 -12.54 -26.57 1.09
CA GLY A 47 -12.28 -27.64 0.13
C GLY A 47 -11.50 -27.20 -1.11
N TRP A 48 -10.88 -26.03 -1.10
CA TRP A 48 -10.03 -25.59 -2.21
C TRP A 48 -8.73 -26.40 -2.24
N ALA A 49 -8.28 -26.78 -3.43
CA ALA A 49 -6.92 -27.28 -3.63
C ALA A 49 -5.93 -26.10 -3.57
N VAL A 50 -5.47 -25.78 -2.36
CA VAL A 50 -4.58 -24.64 -2.12
C VAL A 50 -3.14 -24.98 -2.50
N LYS A 51 -2.54 -24.15 -3.37
CA LYS A 51 -1.13 -24.23 -3.79
C LYS A 51 -0.37 -23.02 -3.23
N PRO A 52 0.47 -23.18 -2.19
CA PRO A 52 1.21 -22.07 -1.62
C PRO A 52 2.31 -21.59 -2.57
N VAL A 53 2.45 -20.27 -2.70
CA VAL A 53 3.51 -19.61 -3.45
C VAL A 53 4.12 -18.51 -2.59
N LEU A 54 5.44 -18.46 -2.55
CA LEU A 54 6.23 -17.38 -1.97
C LEU A 54 6.79 -16.50 -3.08
N MET A 55 6.55 -15.19 -3.00
CA MET A 55 7.14 -14.22 -3.94
C MET A 55 8.50 -13.76 -3.43
N ARG A 56 9.56 -13.95 -4.21
CA ARG A 56 10.88 -13.36 -3.97
C ARG A 56 10.98 -12.05 -4.76
N CYS A 57 10.91 -10.92 -4.07
CA CYS A 57 10.89 -9.60 -4.71
C CYS A 57 12.16 -8.76 -4.46
N TRP A 58 13.07 -9.22 -3.60
CA TRP A 58 14.29 -8.49 -3.28
C TRP A 58 15.44 -9.47 -3.09
N ASP A 59 16.61 -9.09 -3.60
CA ASP A 59 17.87 -9.78 -3.36
C ASP A 59 18.81 -8.82 -2.64
N ASP A 60 19.30 -9.20 -1.46
CA ASP A 60 20.23 -8.36 -0.69
C ASP A 60 21.66 -8.78 -1.03
N ASP A 61 22.12 -8.36 -2.20
CA ASP A 61 23.47 -8.66 -2.72
C ASP A 61 24.56 -7.82 -2.03
N SER A 62 24.26 -7.12 -0.94
CA SER A 62 25.19 -6.16 -0.32
C SER A 62 26.31 -6.78 0.51
N GLY A 63 26.44 -8.11 0.56
CA GLY A 63 27.51 -8.81 1.28
C GLY A 63 27.55 -8.56 2.80
N GLU A 64 26.56 -7.87 3.38
CA GLU A 64 26.42 -7.65 4.82
C GLU A 64 25.77 -8.91 5.44
N GLN A 65 26.60 -9.92 5.73
CA GLN A 65 26.23 -11.24 6.25
C GLN A 65 25.54 -11.23 7.64
N ASP A 66 25.30 -10.07 8.26
CA ASP A 66 24.86 -9.98 9.66
C ASP A 66 23.34 -9.86 9.83
N ILE A 67 22.59 -9.87 8.72
CA ILE A 67 21.13 -9.99 8.73
C ILE A 67 20.78 -11.12 7.76
N GLY A 68 20.57 -12.34 8.27
CA GLY A 68 20.21 -13.51 7.46
C GLY A 68 19.21 -13.14 6.37
N THR A 69 19.48 -13.58 5.14
CA THR A 69 18.80 -13.10 3.94
C THR A 69 17.29 -13.10 4.17
N CYS A 70 16.65 -11.94 3.96
CA CYS A 70 15.22 -11.75 4.26
C CYS A 70 14.37 -12.88 3.66
N HIS A 71 14.79 -13.40 2.51
CA HIS A 71 14.12 -14.47 1.79
C HIS A 71 14.19 -15.85 2.48
N GLU A 72 15.34 -16.29 3.01
CA GLU A 72 15.42 -17.60 3.69
C GLU A 72 14.55 -17.64 4.96
N ALA A 73 14.54 -16.54 5.70
CA ALA A 73 13.67 -16.39 6.86
C ALA A 73 12.18 -16.40 6.45
N GLU A 74 11.82 -15.68 5.38
CA GLU A 74 10.47 -15.69 4.81
C GLU A 74 10.06 -17.10 4.37
N LEU A 75 10.91 -17.80 3.62
CA LEU A 75 10.66 -19.17 3.17
C LEU A 75 10.45 -20.10 4.37
N LYS A 76 11.34 -20.07 5.37
CA LYS A 76 11.18 -20.87 6.58
C LYS A 76 9.83 -20.62 7.27
N THR A 77 9.40 -19.36 7.38
CA THR A 77 8.09 -19.04 7.99
C THR A 77 6.91 -19.46 7.12
N ALA A 78 7.02 -19.35 5.80
CA ALA A 78 6.01 -19.79 4.85
C ALA A 78 5.87 -21.33 4.86
N SER A 79 6.98 -22.07 4.84
CA SER A 79 7.02 -23.53 4.94
C SER A 79 6.42 -24.02 6.26
N ALA A 80 6.74 -23.37 7.38
CA ALA A 80 6.14 -23.69 8.68
C ALA A 80 4.61 -23.47 8.68
N ALA A 81 4.13 -22.40 8.02
CA ALA A 81 2.71 -22.15 7.86
C ALA A 81 2.03 -23.18 6.95
N ALA A 82 2.64 -23.54 5.83
CA ALA A 82 2.13 -24.56 4.91
C ALA A 82 2.03 -25.94 5.61
N ALA A 83 3.06 -26.34 6.33
CA ALA A 83 3.08 -27.58 7.11
C ALA A 83 1.98 -27.60 8.18
N ALA A 84 1.79 -26.51 8.93
CA ALA A 84 0.71 -26.40 9.92
C ALA A 84 -0.70 -26.52 9.32
N LEU A 85 -0.85 -26.20 8.03
CA LEU A 85 -2.10 -26.30 7.28
C LEU A 85 -2.23 -27.61 6.48
N SER A 86 -1.26 -28.53 6.58
CA SER A 86 -1.18 -29.73 5.75
C SER A 86 -1.19 -29.42 4.23
N LEU A 87 -0.56 -28.32 3.84
CA LEU A 87 -0.40 -27.89 2.45
C LEU A 87 0.97 -28.30 1.90
N PRO A 88 1.14 -28.41 0.57
CA PRO A 88 2.45 -28.68 -0.03
C PRO A 88 3.44 -27.54 0.24
N GLU A 89 4.73 -27.85 0.09
CA GLU A 89 5.81 -26.88 0.25
C GLU A 89 5.59 -25.65 -0.65
N PRO A 90 5.80 -24.41 -0.15
CA PRO A 90 5.65 -23.22 -0.97
C PRO A 90 6.60 -23.22 -2.16
N GLU A 91 6.04 -23.04 -3.35
CA GLU A 91 6.85 -22.80 -4.54
C GLU A 91 7.35 -21.36 -4.55
N VAL A 92 8.62 -21.14 -4.89
CA VAL A 92 9.22 -19.80 -4.91
C VAL A 92 9.13 -19.21 -6.31
N PHE A 93 8.44 -18.08 -6.46
CA PHE A 93 8.38 -17.32 -7.69
C PHE A 93 9.27 -16.08 -7.57
N ASP A 94 10.26 -16.00 -8.45
CA ASP A 94 11.18 -14.85 -8.53
C ASP A 94 10.55 -13.70 -9.33
N PHE A 95 10.49 -12.53 -8.67
CA PHE A 95 10.04 -11.24 -9.15
C PHE A 95 11.05 -10.13 -8.83
N VAL A 96 12.32 -10.45 -8.56
CA VAL A 96 13.35 -9.46 -8.19
C VAL A 96 13.49 -8.42 -9.29
N LYS A 97 13.48 -8.85 -10.56
CA LYS A 97 13.60 -7.95 -11.71
C LYS A 97 12.40 -7.03 -11.84
N GLU A 98 11.19 -7.58 -11.81
CA GLU A 98 9.94 -6.83 -11.92
C GLU A 98 9.80 -5.83 -10.76
N TYR A 99 10.13 -6.24 -9.53
CA TYR A 99 10.12 -5.34 -8.39
C TYR A 99 11.17 -4.23 -8.53
N TRP A 100 12.40 -4.56 -8.95
CA TRP A 100 13.44 -3.56 -9.16
C TRP A 100 13.00 -2.51 -10.19
N THR A 101 12.58 -2.95 -11.37
CA THR A 101 12.24 -2.04 -12.47
C THR A 101 10.94 -1.28 -12.23
N ASP A 102 9.86 -1.95 -11.84
CA ASP A 102 8.51 -1.37 -11.85
C ASP A 102 8.09 -0.77 -10.49
N VAL A 103 8.89 -0.96 -9.44
CA VAL A 103 8.60 -0.46 -8.08
C VAL A 103 9.75 0.36 -7.53
N PHE A 104 10.95 -0.23 -7.49
CA PHE A 104 12.07 0.41 -6.82
C PHE A 104 12.67 1.55 -7.66
N ASP A 105 13.19 1.24 -8.83
CA ASP A 105 13.83 2.21 -9.72
C ASP A 105 12.78 3.13 -10.39
N GLY A 106 11.82 2.53 -11.11
CA GLY A 106 10.87 3.26 -11.94
C GLY A 106 9.84 4.10 -11.18
N VAL A 107 9.61 3.82 -9.89
CA VAL A 107 8.65 4.58 -9.07
C VAL A 107 9.34 5.26 -7.89
N LEU A 108 10.02 4.51 -7.02
CA LEU A 108 10.60 5.08 -5.81
C LEU A 108 11.79 6.00 -6.12
N LEU A 109 12.84 5.51 -6.78
CA LEU A 109 14.04 6.31 -7.08
C LEU A 109 13.70 7.47 -8.02
N SER A 110 13.12 7.18 -9.18
CA SER A 110 12.74 8.21 -10.17
C SER A 110 11.81 9.28 -9.57
N GLY A 111 10.87 8.88 -8.72
CA GLY A 111 9.98 9.84 -8.05
C GLY A 111 10.70 10.71 -7.02
N LEU A 112 11.62 10.14 -6.24
CA LEU A 112 12.45 10.89 -5.29
C LEU A 112 13.41 11.84 -6.00
N GLU A 113 13.99 11.46 -7.14
CA GLU A 113 14.81 12.36 -7.98
C GLU A 113 13.97 13.52 -8.52
N ALA A 114 12.73 13.24 -8.92
CA ALA A 114 11.78 14.24 -9.41
C ALA A 114 11.10 15.09 -8.31
N GLY A 115 11.61 15.09 -7.07
CA GLY A 115 11.04 15.93 -6.02
C GLY A 115 9.72 15.44 -5.41
N ARG A 116 9.27 14.22 -5.74
CA ARG A 116 8.04 13.58 -5.22
C ARG A 116 8.35 12.61 -4.07
N THR A 117 7.34 12.22 -3.30
CA THR A 117 7.43 11.16 -2.29
C THR A 117 6.54 9.99 -2.69
N PRO A 118 7.06 9.03 -3.47
CA PRO A 118 6.30 7.89 -3.96
C PRO A 118 5.91 6.92 -2.85
N ASN A 119 4.85 6.15 -3.09
CA ASN A 119 4.48 5.02 -2.24
C ASN A 119 4.79 3.69 -2.96
N PRO A 120 5.88 2.99 -2.61
CA PRO A 120 6.27 1.76 -3.29
C PRO A 120 5.29 0.61 -3.06
N ASP A 121 4.51 0.61 -1.98
CA ASP A 121 3.51 -0.44 -1.73
C ASP A 121 2.32 -0.34 -2.70
N LEU A 122 1.92 0.86 -3.13
CA LEU A 122 0.94 1.05 -4.20
C LEU A 122 1.43 0.45 -5.52
N ALA A 123 2.68 0.78 -5.89
CA ALA A 123 3.30 0.27 -7.11
C ALA A 123 3.51 -1.26 -7.06
N CYS A 124 3.96 -1.80 -5.93
CA CYS A 124 4.13 -3.24 -5.74
C CYS A 124 2.80 -4.01 -5.95
N ASN A 125 1.69 -3.50 -5.40
CA ASN A 125 0.40 -4.12 -5.64
C ASN A 125 0.03 -4.05 -7.13
N ARG A 126 0.12 -2.87 -7.75
CA ARG A 126 -0.25 -2.67 -9.15
C ARG A 126 0.59 -3.49 -10.14
N SER A 127 1.91 -3.44 -10.00
CA SER A 127 2.85 -3.99 -10.99
C SER A 127 3.24 -5.43 -10.70
N VAL A 128 3.41 -5.81 -9.43
CA VAL A 128 3.90 -7.15 -9.05
C VAL A 128 2.75 -8.05 -8.65
N LYS A 129 2.07 -7.77 -7.52
CA LYS A 129 1.09 -8.70 -6.94
C LYS A 129 -0.16 -8.92 -7.80
N PHE A 130 -0.60 -7.88 -8.52
CA PHE A 130 -1.77 -7.93 -9.40
C PHE A 130 -1.43 -7.68 -10.88
N GLY A 131 -0.14 -7.53 -11.20
CA GLY A 131 0.38 -7.47 -12.59
C GLY A 131 1.14 -8.75 -12.93
N ALA A 132 2.45 -8.76 -12.69
CA ALA A 132 3.36 -9.85 -13.05
C ALA A 132 2.98 -11.21 -12.42
N PHE A 133 2.45 -11.23 -11.19
CA PHE A 133 2.14 -12.48 -10.50
C PHE A 133 1.01 -13.29 -11.18
N PRO A 134 -0.18 -12.72 -11.46
CA PRO A 134 -1.20 -13.40 -12.25
C PRO A 134 -0.71 -13.90 -13.62
N GLU A 135 0.18 -13.16 -14.28
CA GLU A 135 0.76 -13.57 -15.56
C GLU A 135 1.68 -14.78 -15.40
N ARG A 136 2.57 -14.76 -14.39
CA ARG A 136 3.42 -15.91 -14.04
C ARG A 136 2.60 -17.13 -13.68
N LEU A 137 1.51 -16.96 -12.91
CA LEU A 137 0.58 -18.03 -12.61
C LEU A 137 -0.06 -18.61 -13.87
N GLN A 138 -0.47 -17.75 -14.82
CA GLN A 138 -1.07 -18.19 -16.07
C GLN A 138 -0.10 -19.00 -16.93
N GLN A 139 1.17 -18.59 -16.98
CA GLN A 139 2.24 -19.32 -17.66
C GLN A 139 2.49 -20.69 -16.98
N HIS A 140 2.54 -20.70 -15.65
CA HIS A 140 2.79 -21.91 -14.86
C HIS A 140 1.62 -22.91 -14.91
N ALA A 141 0.37 -22.44 -14.89
CA ALA A 141 -0.82 -23.30 -14.97
C ALA A 141 -1.14 -23.78 -16.39
N GLY A 142 -0.55 -23.17 -17.42
CA GLY A 142 -0.82 -23.43 -18.83
C GLY A 142 -2.03 -22.67 -19.38
N THR A 143 -2.25 -22.73 -20.70
CA THR A 143 -3.23 -21.89 -21.43
C THR A 143 -4.68 -22.32 -21.27
N HIS A 144 -4.94 -23.54 -20.77
CA HIS A 144 -6.28 -24.11 -20.68
C HIS A 144 -6.99 -23.84 -19.35
N VAL A 145 -6.29 -23.26 -18.36
CA VAL A 145 -6.83 -22.99 -17.03
C VAL A 145 -6.57 -21.53 -16.67
N THR A 146 -7.59 -20.81 -16.21
CA THR A 146 -7.39 -19.48 -15.63
C THR A 146 -7.12 -19.65 -14.13
N PRO A 147 -5.88 -19.42 -13.64
CA PRO A 147 -5.58 -19.61 -12.23
C PRO A 147 -6.25 -18.52 -11.38
N ARG A 148 -6.85 -18.96 -10.27
CA ARG A 148 -7.30 -18.07 -9.20
C ARG A 148 -6.17 -17.95 -8.18
N PHE A 149 -6.09 -16.81 -7.52
CA PHE A 149 -5.12 -16.63 -6.44
C PHE A 149 -5.71 -15.91 -5.25
N ALA A 150 -5.10 -16.09 -4.09
CA ALA A 150 -5.51 -15.48 -2.84
C ALA A 150 -4.34 -14.78 -2.16
N THR A 151 -4.65 -13.71 -1.44
CA THR A 151 -3.68 -12.97 -0.62
C THR A 151 -4.31 -12.65 0.74
N GLY A 152 -3.47 -12.36 1.74
CA GLY A 152 -3.92 -11.95 3.07
C GLY A 152 -4.34 -10.47 3.17
N HIS A 153 -4.78 -9.84 2.08
CA HIS A 153 -5.19 -8.43 2.12
C HIS A 153 -6.53 -8.25 2.84
N TYR A 154 -6.60 -7.21 3.67
CA TYR A 154 -7.84 -6.70 4.26
C TYR A 154 -8.53 -5.81 3.23
N ALA A 155 -9.27 -6.42 2.32
CA ALA A 155 -10.17 -5.77 1.39
C ALA A 155 -11.24 -6.78 0.97
N ARG A 156 -12.35 -6.32 0.42
CA ARG A 156 -13.40 -7.18 -0.13
C ARG A 156 -13.55 -6.93 -1.62
N LEU A 157 -14.01 -7.94 -2.34
CA LEU A 157 -14.33 -7.84 -3.76
C LEU A 157 -15.79 -8.19 -3.97
N ARG A 158 -16.51 -7.39 -4.75
CA ARG A 158 -17.82 -7.74 -5.30
C ARG A 158 -17.69 -7.92 -6.81
N GLN A 159 -18.21 -9.03 -7.32
CA GLN A 159 -18.15 -9.38 -8.74
C GLN A 159 -19.57 -9.43 -9.30
N ASP A 160 -19.83 -8.56 -10.26
CA ASP A 160 -21.11 -8.43 -10.95
C ASP A 160 -20.85 -8.65 -12.45
N GLY A 161 -20.89 -9.92 -12.88
CA GLY A 161 -20.51 -10.32 -14.24
C GLY A 161 -19.02 -10.11 -14.53
N GLU A 162 -18.70 -9.25 -15.51
CA GLU A 162 -17.33 -8.88 -15.86
C GLU A 162 -16.77 -7.76 -14.94
N GLN A 163 -17.64 -7.05 -14.24
CA GLN A 163 -17.25 -5.93 -13.38
C GLN A 163 -16.76 -6.45 -12.02
N THR A 164 -15.59 -5.96 -11.59
CA THR A 164 -15.08 -6.18 -10.23
C THR A 164 -15.04 -4.85 -9.49
N THR A 165 -15.66 -4.81 -8.32
CA THR A 165 -15.70 -3.65 -7.42
C THR A 165 -14.83 -3.93 -6.20
N LEU A 166 -13.91 -3.02 -5.89
CA LEU A 166 -13.10 -3.05 -4.68
C LEU A 166 -13.88 -2.42 -3.53
N LEU A 167 -14.03 -3.16 -2.43
CA LEU A 167 -14.75 -2.75 -1.24
C LEU A 167 -13.79 -2.69 -0.05
N ALA A 168 -14.02 -1.72 0.83
CA ALA A 168 -13.31 -1.61 2.10
C ALA A 168 -13.43 -2.88 2.95
N ALA A 169 -12.39 -3.20 3.71
CA ALA A 169 -12.47 -4.26 4.72
C ALA A 169 -13.52 -3.95 5.80
N VAL A 170 -13.98 -4.98 6.50
CA VAL A 170 -14.81 -4.83 7.70
C VAL A 170 -14.02 -4.15 8.83
N ASP A 171 -12.71 -4.41 8.92
CA ASP A 171 -11.82 -3.74 9.87
C ASP A 171 -11.28 -2.43 9.27
N GLU A 172 -11.90 -1.30 9.61
CA GLU A 172 -11.46 0.03 9.14
C GLU A 172 -10.00 0.35 9.51
N ASN A 173 -9.50 -0.16 10.63
CA ASN A 173 -8.13 0.10 11.09
C ASN A 173 -7.09 -0.74 10.34
N LYS A 174 -7.53 -1.78 9.63
CA LYS A 174 -6.69 -2.61 8.77
C LYS A 174 -7.05 -2.54 7.30
N ASP A 175 -8.06 -1.77 6.92
CA ASP A 175 -8.51 -1.61 5.53
C ASP A 175 -7.33 -1.23 4.61
N GLN A 176 -6.98 -2.17 3.73
CA GLN A 176 -5.88 -2.09 2.78
C GLN A 176 -6.33 -1.65 1.39
N THR A 177 -7.59 -1.26 1.21
CA THR A 177 -8.06 -0.69 -0.07
C THR A 177 -7.24 0.51 -0.52
N TYR A 178 -6.66 1.28 0.42
CA TYR A 178 -5.71 2.34 0.08
C TYR A 178 -4.58 1.81 -0.82
N PHE A 179 -3.96 0.69 -0.47
CA PHE A 179 -2.85 0.11 -1.24
C PHE A 179 -3.26 -0.62 -2.53
N LEU A 180 -4.56 -0.91 -2.68
CA LEU A 180 -5.13 -1.58 -3.85
C LEU A 180 -5.83 -0.59 -4.80
N SER A 181 -5.92 0.68 -4.42
CA SER A 181 -6.74 1.70 -5.07
C SER A 181 -6.34 2.00 -6.52
N SER A 182 -5.07 1.80 -6.88
CA SER A 182 -4.55 1.96 -8.25
C SER A 182 -4.57 0.67 -9.07
N VAL A 183 -5.03 -0.45 -8.50
CA VAL A 183 -5.13 -1.73 -9.20
C VAL A 183 -6.42 -1.77 -10.02
N PRO A 184 -6.35 -1.99 -11.35
CA PRO A 184 -7.55 -2.10 -12.17
C PRO A 184 -8.44 -3.28 -11.75
N GLY A 185 -9.76 -3.10 -11.74
CA GLY A 185 -10.72 -4.12 -11.35
C GLY A 185 -10.59 -5.42 -12.15
N LYS A 186 -10.23 -5.33 -13.44
CA LYS A 186 -9.93 -6.49 -14.29
C LYS A 186 -8.81 -7.38 -13.73
N ALA A 187 -7.80 -6.78 -13.08
CA ALA A 187 -6.69 -7.50 -12.45
C ALA A 187 -7.10 -8.13 -11.11
N LEU A 188 -8.00 -7.48 -10.37
CA LEU A 188 -8.56 -7.99 -9.12
C LEU A 188 -9.53 -9.17 -9.34
N ARG A 189 -10.08 -9.34 -10.55
CA ARG A 189 -11.08 -10.37 -10.85
C ARG A 189 -10.65 -11.80 -10.50
N LYS A 190 -9.37 -12.13 -10.68
CA LYS A 190 -8.83 -13.47 -10.39
C LYS A 190 -8.40 -13.65 -8.92
N ALA A 191 -8.44 -12.57 -8.14
CA ALA A 191 -8.00 -12.55 -6.76
C ALA A 191 -9.12 -12.93 -5.77
N CYS A 192 -8.70 -13.39 -4.60
CA CYS A 192 -9.54 -13.63 -3.44
C CYS A 192 -8.87 -13.02 -2.20
N PHE A 193 -9.66 -12.39 -1.33
CA PHE A 193 -9.20 -11.76 -0.08
C PHE A 193 -9.95 -12.37 1.12
N PRO A 194 -9.55 -13.59 1.56
CA PRO A 194 -10.36 -14.33 2.54
C PRO A 194 -10.53 -13.66 3.90
N VAL A 195 -9.60 -12.76 4.28
CA VAL A 195 -9.61 -12.09 5.59
C VAL A 195 -10.33 -10.74 5.58
N GLY A 196 -10.78 -10.24 4.42
CA GLY A 196 -11.41 -8.92 4.32
C GLY A 196 -12.74 -8.75 5.06
N SER A 197 -13.38 -9.87 5.44
CA SER A 197 -14.62 -9.92 6.22
C SER A 197 -14.40 -10.03 7.73
N LEU A 198 -13.14 -10.01 8.19
CA LEU A 198 -12.76 -10.26 9.59
C LEU A 198 -12.05 -9.06 10.20
N LEU A 199 -12.21 -8.92 11.52
CA LEU A 199 -11.36 -8.05 12.32
C LEU A 199 -9.98 -8.69 12.53
N LYS A 200 -8.93 -7.86 12.68
CA LYS A 200 -7.57 -8.36 12.94
C LYS A 200 -7.49 -9.28 14.15
N GLU A 201 -8.23 -8.94 15.21
CA GLU A 201 -8.26 -9.72 16.44
C GLU A 201 -8.97 -11.07 16.25
N GLU A 202 -9.97 -11.12 15.36
CA GLU A 202 -10.63 -12.37 14.99
C GLU A 202 -9.69 -13.27 14.17
N VAL A 203 -8.92 -12.69 13.25
CA VAL A 203 -7.87 -13.41 12.51
C VAL A 203 -6.83 -14.00 13.48
N ARG A 204 -6.38 -13.24 14.48
CA ARG A 204 -5.46 -13.76 15.52
C ARG A 204 -6.09 -14.87 16.34
N THR A 205 -7.36 -14.71 16.73
CA THR A 205 -8.09 -15.72 17.51
C THR A 205 -8.24 -17.03 16.73
N ILE A 206 -8.58 -16.96 15.44
CA ILE A 206 -8.64 -18.12 14.54
C ILE A 206 -7.26 -18.76 14.42
N ALA A 207 -6.20 -17.97 14.23
CA ALA A 207 -4.83 -18.47 14.13
C ALA A 207 -4.39 -19.22 15.40
N THR A 208 -4.67 -18.67 16.58
CA THR A 208 -4.39 -19.32 17.87
C THR A 208 -5.20 -20.61 18.02
N TYR A 209 -6.48 -20.60 17.68
CA TYR A 209 -7.34 -21.78 17.74
C TYR A 209 -6.84 -22.91 16.82
N ALA A 210 -6.41 -22.58 15.61
CA ALA A 210 -5.89 -23.53 14.63
C ALA A 210 -4.42 -23.92 14.86
N GLY A 211 -3.77 -23.40 15.92
CA GLY A 211 -2.37 -23.72 16.22
C GLY A 211 -1.36 -23.19 15.20
N LEU A 212 -1.69 -22.10 14.48
CA LEU A 212 -0.80 -21.55 13.44
C LEU A 212 0.42 -20.88 14.07
N PRO A 213 1.66 -21.16 13.58
CA PRO A 213 2.89 -20.60 14.15
C PRO A 213 2.92 -19.07 14.22
N ALA A 214 2.27 -18.41 13.26
CA ALA A 214 2.27 -16.95 13.12
C ALA A 214 1.28 -16.22 14.04
N ALA A 215 0.50 -16.92 14.88
CA ALA A 215 -0.57 -16.33 15.69
C ALA A 215 -0.09 -15.15 16.58
N THR A 216 1.13 -15.23 17.10
CA THR A 216 1.74 -14.21 17.97
C THR A 216 2.64 -13.22 17.21
N THR A 217 2.86 -13.41 15.91
CA THR A 217 3.77 -12.58 15.13
C THR A 217 3.20 -11.17 14.94
N ARG A 218 4.05 -10.16 15.11
CA ARG A 218 3.71 -8.76 14.80
C ARG A 218 3.69 -8.58 13.27
N SER A 219 2.79 -7.72 12.78
CA SER A 219 2.80 -7.34 11.36
C SER A 219 4.14 -6.68 11.00
N SER A 220 4.66 -6.98 9.81
CA SER A 220 5.83 -6.29 9.27
C SER A 220 5.57 -4.78 9.17
N ARG A 221 6.64 -3.98 9.34
CA ARG A 221 6.66 -2.52 9.17
C ARG A 221 7.85 -2.19 8.27
N GLY A 222 7.68 -1.31 7.29
CA GLY A 222 8.69 -0.92 6.31
C GLY A 222 8.19 -1.09 4.87
N ILE A 223 8.99 -0.66 3.89
CA ILE A 223 8.74 -0.97 2.47
C ILE A 223 8.72 -2.49 2.33
N CYS A 224 7.73 -3.02 1.61
CA CYS A 224 7.64 -4.44 1.31
C CYS A 224 9.00 -5.00 0.83
N PHE A 225 9.44 -6.13 1.36
CA PHE A 225 10.64 -6.89 0.94
C PHE A 225 12.02 -6.27 1.23
N VAL A 226 12.12 -4.97 1.55
CA VAL A 226 13.41 -4.29 1.84
C VAL A 226 13.84 -4.45 3.31
N GLY A 227 12.95 -4.83 4.22
CA GLY A 227 13.28 -5.13 5.63
C GLY A 227 13.44 -3.91 6.55
N LYS A 228 14.02 -4.12 7.74
CA LYS A 228 14.15 -3.09 8.80
C LYS A 228 15.50 -2.38 8.72
N ARG A 229 15.55 -1.23 8.05
CA ARG A 229 16.74 -0.36 7.97
C ARG A 229 16.36 1.12 7.95
N SER A 230 17.34 2.00 8.22
CA SER A 230 17.15 3.45 8.05
C SER A 230 16.88 3.73 6.57
N MET A 231 15.70 4.26 6.26
CA MET A 231 15.30 4.52 4.87
C MET A 231 16.21 5.55 4.21
N ALA A 232 16.57 6.62 4.93
CA ALA A 232 17.43 7.67 4.40
C ALA A 232 18.81 7.11 3.98
N THR A 233 19.46 6.39 4.89
CA THR A 233 20.78 5.76 4.64
C THR A 233 20.72 4.71 3.54
N PHE A 234 19.61 3.98 3.44
CA PHE A 234 19.42 3.00 2.38
C PHE A 234 19.30 3.66 1.01
N LEU A 235 18.51 4.73 0.91
CA LEU A 235 18.29 5.47 -0.35
C LEU A 235 19.56 6.19 -0.82
N GLU A 236 20.41 6.66 0.10
CA GLU A 236 21.70 7.30 -0.23
C GLU A 236 22.68 6.37 -0.98
N ARG A 237 22.47 5.05 -0.94
CA ARG A 237 23.25 4.09 -1.75
C ARG A 237 22.91 4.14 -3.24
N TYR A 238 21.72 4.64 -3.58
CA TYR A 238 21.19 4.63 -4.95
C TYR A 238 20.98 6.03 -5.52
N LEU A 239 20.77 7.03 -4.66
CA LEU A 239 20.53 8.41 -5.07
C LEU A 239 21.81 9.24 -4.94
N ASN A 240 22.23 9.83 -6.05
CA ASN A 240 23.27 10.85 -6.05
C ASN A 240 22.69 12.13 -5.46
N GLY A 241 23.22 12.58 -4.32
CA GLY A 241 22.85 13.86 -3.73
C GLY A 241 24.07 14.68 -3.37
N ARG A 242 23.86 15.98 -3.18
CA ARG A 242 24.87 16.88 -2.62
C ARG A 242 24.47 17.25 -1.20
N LYS A 243 25.46 17.74 -0.45
CA LYS A 243 25.20 18.37 0.83
C LYS A 243 24.37 19.64 0.60
N GLY A 244 23.32 19.80 1.38
CA GLY A 244 22.52 21.02 1.40
C GLY A 244 22.19 21.44 2.81
N VAL A 245 21.31 22.43 2.91
CA VAL A 245 20.92 23.06 4.17
C VAL A 245 19.40 23.08 4.34
N PHE A 246 18.96 23.17 5.58
CA PHE A 246 17.61 23.59 5.92
C PHE A 246 17.52 25.11 5.84
N ILE A 247 16.53 25.62 5.11
CA ILE A 247 16.24 27.05 4.96
C ILE A 247 14.84 27.31 5.52
N ASP A 248 14.71 28.25 6.44
CA ASP A 248 13.41 28.67 6.94
C ASP A 248 12.65 29.45 5.86
N ALA A 249 11.43 29.01 5.55
CA ALA A 249 10.67 29.49 4.40
C ALA A 249 9.99 30.86 4.63
N ASP A 250 10.01 31.39 5.85
CA ASP A 250 9.43 32.69 6.17
C ASP A 250 10.52 33.77 6.26
N SER A 251 11.65 33.45 6.87
CA SER A 251 12.79 34.35 7.02
C SER A 251 13.83 34.26 5.91
N GLY A 252 13.87 33.15 5.17
CA GLY A 252 14.93 32.84 4.20
C GLY A 252 16.29 32.48 4.85
N SER A 253 16.33 32.34 6.17
CA SER A 253 17.58 32.07 6.90
C SER A 253 17.98 30.60 6.86
N ILE A 254 19.29 30.33 6.82
CA ILE A 254 19.82 28.98 6.97
C ILE A 254 19.73 28.61 8.44
N VAL A 255 19.03 27.53 8.75
CA VAL A 255 18.80 27.08 10.13
C VAL A 255 19.70 25.92 10.55
N ALA A 256 20.15 25.08 9.61
CA ALA A 256 21.11 24.00 9.86
C ALA A 256 21.58 23.33 8.55
N GLU A 257 22.66 22.54 8.61
CA GLU A 257 23.03 21.60 7.56
C GLU A 257 22.10 20.38 7.53
N LEU A 258 21.91 19.76 6.36
CA LEU A 258 21.15 18.53 6.23
C LEU A 258 21.99 17.31 6.67
N PRO A 259 21.49 16.48 7.60
CA PRO A 259 22.11 15.20 7.93
C PRO A 259 22.18 14.19 6.77
N HIS A 260 21.22 14.28 5.85
CA HIS A 260 21.06 13.39 4.69
C HIS A 260 20.78 14.20 3.44
N HIS A 261 20.88 13.60 2.25
CA HIS A 261 20.53 14.30 1.02
C HIS A 261 19.05 14.75 1.00
N ALA A 262 18.75 15.87 0.32
CA ALA A 262 17.41 16.45 0.26
C ALA A 262 16.33 15.44 -0.17
N HIS A 263 16.66 14.50 -1.06
CA HIS A 263 15.75 13.45 -1.54
C HIS A 263 15.13 12.59 -0.44
N THR A 264 15.74 12.52 0.74
CA THR A 264 15.25 11.72 1.88
C THR A 264 14.18 12.41 2.72
N TYR A 265 13.89 13.69 2.41
CA TYR A 265 12.93 14.50 3.15
C TYR A 265 11.58 14.60 2.43
N THR A 266 10.51 14.47 3.20
CA THR A 266 9.12 14.55 2.72
C THR A 266 8.40 15.71 3.39
N THR A 267 7.58 16.45 2.65
CA THR A 267 6.71 17.52 3.18
C THR A 267 5.88 17.03 4.38
N GLY A 268 5.83 17.84 5.44
CA GLY A 268 5.22 17.52 6.73
C GLY A 268 6.10 16.70 7.68
N GLN A 269 7.24 16.18 7.23
CA GLN A 269 8.19 15.52 8.12
C GLN A 269 8.77 16.52 9.11
N ARG A 270 8.84 16.17 10.39
CA ARG A 270 9.58 16.96 11.37
C ARG A 270 11.07 16.95 11.02
N ALA A 271 11.61 18.13 10.70
CA ALA A 271 13.04 18.34 10.52
C ALA A 271 13.69 18.32 11.92
N ARG A 272 14.39 17.24 12.26
CA ARG A 272 15.03 17.04 13.57
C ARG A 272 16.30 17.88 13.68
N ILE A 273 16.14 19.20 13.67
CA ILE A 273 17.25 20.16 13.79
C ILE A 273 17.66 20.23 15.26
N GLY A 274 18.93 19.93 15.55
CA GLY A 274 19.47 19.98 16.91
C GLY A 274 19.61 21.42 17.43
N GLY A 275 19.44 21.62 18.74
CA GLY A 275 19.70 22.91 19.39
C GLY A 275 18.61 23.98 19.24
N SER A 276 17.46 23.68 18.61
CA SER A 276 16.35 24.63 18.54
C SER A 276 15.71 24.84 19.92
N THR A 277 15.84 26.04 20.48
CA THR A 277 15.18 26.46 21.72
C THR A 277 13.71 26.89 21.52
N GLY A 278 13.26 26.97 20.26
CA GLY A 278 11.90 27.30 19.84
C GLY A 278 11.02 26.10 19.48
N LYS A 279 9.95 26.32 18.69
CA LYS A 279 9.10 25.24 18.19
C LYS A 279 9.88 24.40 17.16
N ALA A 280 9.45 23.15 16.98
CA ALA A 280 10.07 22.25 16.01
C ALA A 280 9.82 22.71 14.57
N HIS A 281 10.81 22.52 13.71
CA HIS A 281 10.70 22.76 12.27
C HIS A 281 10.10 21.55 11.54
N TYR A 282 9.35 21.83 10.48
CA TYR A 282 8.70 20.84 9.62
C TYR A 282 9.04 21.14 8.17
N VAL A 283 9.30 20.09 7.38
CA VAL A 283 9.63 20.20 5.96
C VAL A 283 8.43 20.75 5.20
N LEU A 284 8.62 21.85 4.49
CA LEU A 284 7.62 22.42 3.59
C LEU A 284 7.74 21.78 2.19
N ARG A 285 8.93 21.86 1.59
CA ARG A 285 9.24 21.24 0.29
C ARG A 285 10.76 21.17 0.11
N ARG A 286 11.18 20.45 -0.93
CA ARG A 286 12.58 20.45 -1.38
C ARG A 286 12.83 21.63 -2.30
N ASP A 287 14.05 22.14 -2.28
CA ASP A 287 14.51 23.23 -3.15
C ASP A 287 15.92 22.90 -3.66
N GLY A 288 15.99 22.14 -4.75
CA GLY A 288 17.23 21.54 -5.24
C GLY A 288 17.87 20.61 -4.20
N ASP A 289 19.11 20.91 -3.83
CA ASP A 289 19.86 20.19 -2.80
C ASP A 289 19.45 20.61 -1.37
N ASN A 290 18.64 21.65 -1.22
CA ASN A 290 18.19 22.18 0.07
C ASN A 290 16.78 21.71 0.43
N VAL A 291 16.38 21.97 1.68
CA VAL A 291 15.03 21.68 2.17
C VAL A 291 14.46 22.93 2.83
N LEU A 292 13.35 23.43 2.30
CA LEU A 292 12.60 24.51 2.94
C LEU A 292 11.83 23.94 4.14
N VAL A 293 11.91 24.62 5.27
CA VAL A 293 11.23 24.27 6.51
C VAL A 293 10.41 25.43 7.04
N VAL A 294 9.42 25.14 7.87
CA VAL A 294 8.62 26.13 8.60
C VAL A 294 8.58 25.78 10.08
N GLU A 295 8.48 26.79 10.94
CA GLU A 295 8.39 26.61 12.38
C GLU A 295 6.95 26.25 12.81
N GLY A 296 6.81 25.09 13.47
CA GLY A 296 5.54 24.63 14.03
C GLY A 296 4.74 23.71 13.10
N ARG A 297 4.03 22.74 13.70
CA ARG A 297 3.26 21.73 12.96
C ARG A 297 2.02 22.31 12.27
N GLU A 298 1.42 23.30 12.91
CA GLU A 298 0.18 23.95 12.46
C GLU A 298 0.47 25.15 11.54
N HIS A 299 1.65 25.20 10.93
CA HIS A 299 2.04 26.32 10.08
C HIS A 299 1.13 26.41 8.84
N PRO A 300 0.53 27.57 8.50
CA PRO A 300 -0.45 27.67 7.42
C PRO A 300 0.04 27.15 6.06
N LYS A 301 1.33 27.35 5.73
CA LYS A 301 1.96 26.83 4.50
C LYS A 301 1.97 25.29 4.40
N LEU A 302 1.67 24.56 5.48
CA LEU A 302 1.55 23.09 5.49
C LEU A 302 0.12 22.61 5.23
N TYR A 303 -0.85 23.52 5.06
CA TYR A 303 -2.26 23.16 4.94
C TYR A 303 -2.85 23.67 3.63
N THR A 304 -3.82 22.92 3.10
CA THR A 304 -4.59 23.29 1.92
C THR A 304 -6.07 22.94 2.11
N THR A 305 -6.94 23.66 1.40
CA THR A 305 -8.37 23.34 1.28
C THR A 305 -8.73 22.66 -0.04
N GLU A 306 -7.79 22.59 -0.98
CA GLU A 306 -7.99 21.94 -2.26
C GLU A 306 -6.75 21.17 -2.74
N GLN A 307 -6.97 20.19 -3.60
CA GLN A 307 -5.91 19.49 -4.30
C GLN A 307 -6.31 19.25 -5.75
N VAL A 308 -5.46 19.70 -6.68
CA VAL A 308 -5.55 19.34 -8.09
C VAL A 308 -4.83 18.01 -8.31
N CYS A 309 -5.51 17.08 -8.97
CA CYS A 309 -4.98 15.77 -9.32
C CYS A 309 -5.05 15.56 -10.83
N GLY A 310 -3.90 15.59 -11.50
CA GLY A 310 -3.81 15.48 -12.96
C GLY A 310 -4.02 14.08 -13.50
N GLN A 311 -3.95 13.05 -12.65
CA GLN A 311 -4.19 11.66 -13.02
C GLN A 311 -5.06 10.98 -11.96
N VAL A 312 -5.99 10.14 -12.41
CA VAL A 312 -6.81 9.29 -11.55
C VAL A 312 -6.84 7.87 -12.09
N ASP A 313 -6.42 6.89 -11.28
CA ASP A 313 -6.63 5.47 -11.55
C ASP A 313 -7.98 5.04 -10.96
N TRP A 314 -8.99 4.87 -11.82
CA TRP A 314 -10.29 4.33 -11.42
C TRP A 314 -10.27 2.80 -11.39
N VAL A 315 -10.66 2.17 -10.28
CA VAL A 315 -10.74 0.71 -10.16
C VAL A 315 -11.69 0.14 -11.21
N SER A 316 -12.81 0.82 -11.47
CA SER A 316 -13.78 0.43 -12.50
C SER A 316 -13.28 0.64 -13.93
N GLY A 317 -12.18 1.37 -14.13
CA GLY A 317 -11.66 1.83 -15.42
C GLY A 317 -12.35 3.09 -15.97
N LYS A 318 -13.33 3.66 -15.26
CA LYS A 318 -14.01 4.90 -15.66
C LYS A 318 -14.39 5.75 -14.45
N ALA A 319 -14.52 7.06 -14.66
CA ALA A 319 -15.04 7.97 -13.65
C ALA A 319 -16.42 7.53 -13.12
N PRO A 320 -16.75 7.82 -11.84
CA PRO A 320 -18.07 7.56 -11.28
C PRO A 320 -19.14 8.41 -11.98
N ASP A 321 -20.35 7.88 -12.05
CA ASP A 321 -21.47 8.58 -12.66
C ASP A 321 -21.75 9.91 -11.94
N GLY A 322 -22.03 10.96 -12.71
CA GLY A 322 -22.29 12.31 -12.18
C GLY A 322 -21.04 13.16 -11.92
N LEU A 323 -19.82 12.62 -12.04
CA LEU A 323 -18.62 13.44 -11.97
C LEU A 323 -18.58 14.43 -13.15
N GLY A 324 -18.64 15.72 -12.82
CA GLY A 324 -18.62 16.82 -13.77
C GLY A 324 -18.24 18.13 -13.06
N ARG A 325 -18.51 19.27 -13.71
CA ARG A 325 -18.16 20.61 -13.18
C ARG A 325 -18.95 21.00 -11.93
N GLU A 326 -20.17 20.49 -11.75
CA GLU A 326 -20.97 20.74 -10.53
C GLU A 326 -20.41 20.00 -9.30
N GLY A 327 -19.59 18.98 -9.55
CA GLY A 327 -18.97 18.14 -8.54
C GLY A 327 -19.91 17.14 -7.89
N ILE A 328 -19.31 16.13 -7.27
CA ILE A 328 -19.99 15.10 -6.50
C ILE A 328 -19.39 15.01 -5.11
N ARG A 329 -20.22 14.71 -4.12
CA ARG A 329 -19.74 14.46 -2.75
C ARG A 329 -19.22 13.04 -2.64
N LEU A 330 -17.97 12.91 -2.24
CA LEU A 330 -17.28 11.65 -2.02
C LEU A 330 -16.56 11.67 -0.67
N GLU A 331 -16.02 10.52 -0.28
CA GLU A 331 -15.10 10.40 0.85
C GLU A 331 -13.66 10.17 0.35
N TYR A 332 -12.66 10.56 1.12
CA TYR A 332 -11.26 10.32 0.76
C TYR A 332 -10.38 9.88 1.94
N LYS A 333 -9.27 9.20 1.62
CA LYS A 333 -8.12 8.99 2.51
C LYS A 333 -6.87 9.62 1.91
N SER A 334 -6.17 10.43 2.69
CA SER A 334 -4.89 11.05 2.32
C SER A 334 -3.67 10.17 2.60
N ASN A 335 -3.83 9.13 3.42
CA ASN A 335 -2.85 8.07 3.63
C ASN A 335 -3.54 6.81 4.19
N SER A 336 -2.81 5.70 4.27
CA SER A 336 -3.34 4.39 4.71
C SER A 336 -3.92 4.39 6.13
N SER A 337 -3.42 5.25 7.03
CA SER A 337 -3.86 5.32 8.44
C SER A 337 -4.90 6.41 8.69
N ALA A 338 -5.20 7.26 7.70
CA ALA A 338 -6.21 8.30 7.81
C ALA A 338 -7.61 7.69 7.89
N ARG A 339 -8.51 8.37 8.62
CA ARG A 339 -9.95 8.10 8.53
C ARG A 339 -10.48 8.66 7.21
N ARG A 340 -11.59 8.10 6.72
CA ARG A 340 -12.32 8.68 5.59
C ARG A 340 -12.93 10.02 6.01
N LEU A 341 -12.77 11.03 5.16
CA LEU A 341 -13.33 12.36 5.35
C LEU A 341 -14.12 12.76 4.10
N SER A 342 -15.13 13.61 4.26
CA SER A 342 -15.94 14.10 3.14
C SER A 342 -15.18 15.15 2.32
N CYS A 343 -15.41 15.12 1.01
CA CYS A 343 -14.88 16.07 0.03
C CYS A 343 -15.88 16.28 -1.10
N ILE A 344 -15.70 17.38 -1.83
CA ILE A 344 -16.36 17.60 -3.12
C ILE A 344 -15.32 17.38 -4.22
N VAL A 345 -15.65 16.54 -5.19
CA VAL A 345 -14.77 16.24 -6.33
C VAL A 345 -15.41 16.75 -7.60
N THR A 346 -14.69 17.60 -8.33
CA THR A 346 -15.10 18.17 -9.62
C THR A 346 -14.19 17.66 -10.72
N ALA A 347 -14.73 17.52 -11.93
CA ALA A 347 -13.91 17.30 -13.12
C ALA A 347 -13.11 18.56 -13.45
N ASP A 348 -11.83 18.38 -13.77
CA ASP A 348 -11.01 19.45 -14.35
C ASP A 348 -11.18 19.46 -15.89
N ASP A 349 -10.80 20.53 -16.57
CA ASP A 349 -10.98 20.69 -18.03
C ASP A 349 -10.12 19.72 -18.88
N GLY A 350 -9.32 18.87 -18.23
CA GLY A 350 -8.58 17.75 -18.82
C GLY A 350 -9.08 16.37 -18.36
N GLU A 351 -8.16 15.43 -18.12
CA GLU A 351 -8.46 14.09 -17.55
C GLU A 351 -8.34 14.04 -16.01
N GLY A 352 -8.07 15.20 -15.38
CA GLY A 352 -7.86 15.35 -13.96
C GLY A 352 -9.13 15.62 -13.15
N ILE A 353 -8.95 15.76 -11.84
CA ILE A 353 -10.00 16.17 -10.90
C ILE A 353 -9.46 17.22 -9.93
N ILE A 354 -10.38 18.03 -9.38
CA ILE A 354 -10.10 18.92 -8.26
C ILE A 354 -10.87 18.42 -7.05
N ILE A 355 -10.15 18.18 -5.96
CA ILE A 355 -10.70 17.71 -4.69
C ILE A 355 -10.74 18.89 -3.72
N GLN A 356 -11.92 19.30 -3.32
CA GLN A 356 -12.15 20.31 -2.29
C GLN A 356 -12.42 19.63 -0.95
N PHE A 357 -11.59 19.94 0.04
CA PHE A 357 -11.70 19.38 1.38
C PHE A 357 -12.66 20.23 2.24
N GLU A 358 -13.56 19.58 2.98
CA GLU A 358 -14.46 20.30 3.90
C GLU A 358 -13.74 20.93 5.10
N ARG A 359 -12.50 20.47 5.38
CA ARG A 359 -11.63 20.98 6.43
C ARG A 359 -10.22 21.11 5.89
N MET A 360 -9.47 22.12 6.34
CA MET A 360 -8.05 22.24 6.03
C MET A 360 -7.33 20.92 6.28
N GLN A 361 -6.60 20.46 5.28
CA GLN A 361 -5.81 19.24 5.33
C GLN A 361 -4.35 19.60 5.31
N HIS A 362 -3.55 18.82 6.04
CA HIS A 362 -2.12 18.85 5.81
C HIS A 362 -1.87 18.50 4.34
N ILE A 363 -0.96 19.24 3.70
CA ILE A 363 -0.57 19.06 2.32
C ILE A 363 -0.32 17.59 2.03
N ILE A 364 -0.93 17.11 0.94
CA ILE A 364 -0.76 15.76 0.44
C ILE A 364 0.33 15.82 -0.62
N VAL A 365 1.45 15.18 -0.32
CA VAL A 365 2.67 15.28 -1.11
C VAL A 365 2.49 14.56 -2.45
N SER A 366 2.98 15.15 -3.54
CA SER A 366 3.00 14.48 -4.85
C SER A 366 3.75 13.16 -4.75
N GLY A 367 3.22 12.10 -5.37
CA GLY A 367 3.68 10.71 -5.23
C GLY A 367 2.94 9.88 -4.17
N GLN A 368 2.21 10.51 -3.25
CA GLN A 368 1.18 9.83 -2.45
C GLN A 368 -0.17 9.89 -3.19
N ALA A 369 -1.05 8.92 -2.93
CA ALA A 369 -2.38 8.89 -3.51
C ALA A 369 -3.42 9.50 -2.55
N ILE A 370 -4.42 10.16 -3.12
CA ILE A 370 -5.70 10.44 -2.47
C ILE A 370 -6.68 9.39 -2.93
N VAL A 371 -7.11 8.51 -2.03
CA VAL A 371 -7.99 7.40 -2.37
C VAL A 371 -9.44 7.80 -2.15
N LEU A 372 -10.25 7.71 -3.18
CA LEU A 372 -11.65 8.14 -3.20
C LEU A 372 -12.59 6.97 -2.91
N TYR A 373 -13.65 7.24 -2.15
CA TYR A 373 -14.64 6.28 -1.72
C TYR A 373 -16.08 6.80 -1.89
N GLN A 374 -17.00 5.86 -2.08
CA GLN A 374 -18.44 6.08 -1.98
C GLN A 374 -19.03 5.00 -1.06
N GLY A 375 -19.21 5.33 0.21
CA GLY A 375 -19.56 4.36 1.24
C GLY A 375 -18.46 3.30 1.40
N GLU A 376 -18.79 2.03 1.17
CA GLU A 376 -17.80 0.94 1.23
C GLU A 376 -17.00 0.77 -0.07
N VAL A 377 -17.40 1.42 -1.17
CA VAL A 377 -16.75 1.25 -2.48
C VAL A 377 -15.50 2.11 -2.55
N CYS A 378 -14.35 1.49 -2.81
CA CYS A 378 -13.12 2.19 -3.19
C CYS A 378 -13.18 2.48 -4.69
N LEU A 379 -13.30 3.76 -5.06
CA LEU A 379 -13.45 4.18 -6.45
C LEU A 379 -12.12 4.18 -7.20
N GLY A 380 -11.03 4.60 -6.55
CA GLY A 380 -9.75 4.77 -7.22
C GLY A 380 -8.74 5.61 -6.45
N ALA A 381 -7.58 5.80 -7.06
CA ALA A 381 -6.48 6.63 -6.58
C ALA A 381 -6.34 7.89 -7.44
N ALA A 382 -6.44 9.06 -6.83
CA ALA A 382 -6.12 10.34 -7.45
C ALA A 382 -4.71 10.78 -7.06
N TRP A 383 -3.94 11.24 -8.04
CA TRP A 383 -2.53 11.58 -7.86
C TRP A 383 -2.35 13.10 -7.89
N PRO A 384 -1.94 13.71 -6.76
CA PRO A 384 -1.64 15.13 -6.70
C PRO A 384 -0.64 15.54 -7.79
N SER A 385 -1.04 16.50 -8.62
CA SER A 385 -0.12 17.20 -9.53
C SER A 385 0.96 17.88 -8.71
N GLY A 386 2.17 18.04 -9.28
CA GLY A 386 3.35 18.56 -8.58
C GLY A 386 3.05 19.80 -7.73
N GLN A 387 3.61 19.81 -6.52
CA GLN A 387 3.61 20.99 -5.68
C GLN A 387 4.64 21.98 -6.23
N ASP A 388 4.22 22.97 -6.99
CA ASP A 388 5.00 24.23 -7.09
C ASP A 388 4.16 25.43 -7.55
N GLU A 389 2.92 25.25 -8.04
CA GLU A 389 2.08 26.40 -8.45
C GLU A 389 0.83 26.63 -7.58
N SER A 390 0.36 25.62 -6.84
CA SER A 390 -0.88 25.75 -6.04
C SER A 390 -0.68 26.35 -4.65
N ILE A 391 0.57 26.57 -4.21
CA ILE A 391 0.85 27.47 -3.10
C ILE A 391 0.81 28.89 -3.67
N GLN A 392 -0.36 29.32 -4.12
CA GLN A 392 -0.60 30.74 -4.31
C GLN A 392 -0.36 31.39 -2.95
N GLU A 393 0.62 32.28 -2.90
CA GLU A 393 0.71 33.35 -1.93
C GLU A 393 -0.64 34.07 -1.92
N LYS A 394 -1.57 33.61 -1.08
CA LYS A 394 -2.64 34.50 -0.64
C LYS A 394 -1.98 35.49 0.31
N PRO A 395 -2.04 36.79 0.00
CA PRO A 395 -1.39 37.83 0.79
C PRO A 395 -1.91 37.88 2.24
#